data_AF-A0A6S7HXP4-F1
#
_entry.id   AF-A0A6S7HXP4-F1
#
_cell.length_a   1.000
_cell.length_b   1.000
_cell.length_c   1.000
_cell.angle_alpha   90.00
_cell.angle_beta   90.00
_cell.angle_gamma   90.00
#
_symmetry.space_group_name_H-M   'P 1'
#
loop_
_entity.id
_entity.type
_entity.pdbx_description
1 polymer ?
#
loop_
_entity_poly.entity_id
_entity_poly.type
_entity_poly.pdbx_seq_one_letter_code
_entity_poly.pdbx_strand_id
1 'polypeptide(L)'
;MESFFEVGNRVWILDNKEWLPTVVETVQDGKVSFRTEYGKGITKDQSSLSRENASVMHNSSLEGVEDMAHLEDLHEAGILHNLHVRYKKDEIY
;
A
#
# COMPACT_ATOMS: atom_id res chain seq x y z
N MET A 1 -0.81 -12.50 -16.96
CA MET A 1 -0.94 -12.14 -15.54
C MET A 1 -0.43 -10.72 -15.44
N GLU A 2 -1.31 -9.76 -15.19
CA GLU A 2 -0.88 -8.37 -14.96
C GLU A 2 0.06 -8.35 -13.77
N SER A 3 1.29 -7.88 -14.01
CA SER A 3 2.27 -7.68 -12.96
C SER A 3 1.85 -6.41 -12.22
N PHE A 4 1.17 -6.55 -11.08
CA PHE A 4 0.82 -5.39 -10.24
C PHE A 4 2.06 -4.66 -9.69
N PHE A 5 3.26 -5.24 -9.88
CA PHE A 5 4.56 -4.69 -9.49
C PHE A 5 5.17 -3.78 -10.56
N GLU A 6 4.38 -2.96 -11.24
CA GLU A 6 4.95 -1.90 -12.09
C GLU A 6 5.43 -0.74 -11.24
N VAL A 7 6.57 -0.15 -11.62
CA VAL A 7 7.14 0.99 -10.92
C VAL A 7 6.13 2.14 -10.90
N GLY A 8 5.89 2.70 -9.71
CA GLY A 8 4.88 3.72 -9.48
C GLY A 8 3.54 3.19 -8.97
N ASN A 9 3.27 1.89 -9.09
CA ASN A 9 2.04 1.32 -8.55
C ASN A 9 2.02 1.39 -7.03
N ARG A 10 0.81 1.64 -6.50
CA ARG A 10 0.53 1.66 -5.08
C ARG A 10 -0.09 0.34 -4.67
N VAL A 11 0.57 -0.35 -3.75
CA VAL A 11 0.21 -1.70 -3.33
C VAL A 11 0.30 -1.81 -1.82
N TRP A 12 -0.59 -2.59 -1.24
CA TRP A 12 -0.48 -3.06 0.14
C TRP A 12 0.49 -4.23 0.17
N ILE A 13 1.47 -4.17 1.08
CA ILE A 13 2.42 -5.27 1.32
C ILE A 13 2.26 -5.73 2.76
N LEU A 14 2.08 -7.03 2.95
CA LEU A 14 2.09 -7.65 4.28
C LEU A 14 3.55 -7.83 4.73
N ASP A 15 3.95 -7.14 5.79
CA ASP A 15 5.27 -7.22 6.40
C ASP A 15 5.14 -7.41 7.91
N ASN A 16 5.81 -8.41 8.49
CA ASN A 16 5.73 -8.72 9.92
C ASN A 16 4.30 -8.80 10.51
N LYS A 17 3.34 -9.31 9.71
CA LYS A 17 1.90 -9.42 10.02
C LYS A 17 1.12 -8.10 9.99
N GLU A 18 1.72 -7.02 9.51
CA GLU A 18 1.05 -5.74 9.32
C GLU A 18 0.98 -5.41 7.83
N TRP A 19 -0.18 -4.92 7.38
CA TRP A 19 -0.33 -4.41 6.02
C TRP A 19 0.24 -3.00 5.97
N LEU A 20 1.09 -2.73 4.99
CA LEU A 20 1.74 -1.44 4.82
C LEU A 20 1.37 -0.85 3.45
N PRO A 21 0.98 0.44 3.40
CA PRO A 21 0.75 1.14 2.14
C PRO A 21 2.10 1.48 1.52
N THR A 22 2.34 1.01 0.30
CA THR A 22 3.64 1.14 -0.36
C THR A 22 3.53 1.56 -1.83
N VAL A 23 4.61 2.14 -2.34
CA VAL A 23 4.83 2.44 -3.76
C VAL A 23 5.95 1.55 -4.27
N VAL A 24 5.75 0.91 -5.42
CA VAL A 24 6.80 0.15 -6.11
C VAL A 24 7.83 1.13 -6.67
N GLU A 25 9.10 0.99 -6.27
CA GLU A 25 10.18 1.87 -6.75
C GLU A 25 11.00 1.23 -7.86
N THR A 26 11.42 -0.02 -7.66
CA THR A 26 12.26 -0.73 -8.64
C THR A 26 11.94 -2.21 -8.65
N VAL A 27 11.93 -2.79 -9.85
CA VAL A 27 11.92 -4.24 -10.08
C VAL A 27 13.19 -4.58 -10.84
N GLN A 28 14.16 -5.19 -10.14
CA GLN A 28 15.46 -5.57 -10.73
C GLN A 28 15.94 -6.88 -10.12
N ASP A 29 16.60 -7.70 -10.92
CA ASP A 29 17.24 -8.96 -10.49
C ASP A 29 16.34 -9.90 -9.68
N GLY A 30 15.05 -9.98 -10.04
CA GLY A 30 14.07 -10.81 -9.33
C GLY A 30 13.73 -10.31 -7.93
N LYS A 31 14.09 -9.06 -7.59
CA LYS A 31 13.71 -8.36 -6.36
C LYS A 31 12.84 -7.15 -6.68
N VAL A 32 11.93 -6.86 -5.77
CA VAL A 32 11.08 -5.67 -5.82
C VAL A 32 11.36 -4.82 -4.59
N SER A 33 11.71 -3.56 -4.82
CA SER A 33 11.86 -2.56 -3.77
C SER A 33 10.63 -1.68 -3.71
N PHE A 34 10.16 -1.47 -2.49
CA PHE A 34 8.97 -0.72 -2.14
C PHE A 34 9.35 0.39 -1.17
N ARG A 35 8.73 1.54 -1.31
CA ARG A 35 8.77 2.62 -0.32
C ARG A 35 7.43 2.72 0.36
N THR A 36 7.40 2.60 1.68
CA THR A 36 6.17 2.84 2.44
C THR A 36 5.81 4.32 2.39
N GLU A 37 4.51 4.62 2.50
CA GLU A 37 3.99 5.99 2.64
C GLU A 37 4.40 6.68 3.97
N TYR A 38 5.12 5.94 4.81
CA TYR A 38 5.71 6.35 6.08
C TYR A 38 7.25 6.54 5.99
N GLY A 39 7.84 6.37 4.81
CA GLY A 39 9.26 6.64 4.55
C GLY A 39 10.21 5.47 4.78
N LYS A 40 9.72 4.27 5.12
CA LYS A 40 10.55 3.07 5.28
C LYS A 40 10.70 2.35 3.94
N GLY A 41 11.93 1.99 3.56
CA GLY A 41 12.21 1.12 2.41
C GLY A 41 12.06 -0.35 2.77
N ILE A 42 11.42 -1.13 1.90
CA ILE A 42 11.24 -2.57 2.03
C ILE A 42 11.70 -3.21 0.72
N THR A 43 12.46 -4.30 0.79
CA THR A 43 12.81 -5.08 -0.41
C THR A 43 12.39 -6.53 -0.18
N LYS A 44 11.69 -7.11 -1.15
CA LYS A 44 11.27 -8.51 -1.13
C LYS A 44 11.67 -9.21 -2.42
N ASP A 45 11.90 -10.51 -2.32
CA ASP A 45 12.11 -11.33 -3.51
C ASP A 45 10.79 -11.44 -4.27
N GLN A 46 10.82 -11.25 -5.59
CA GLN A 46 9.62 -11.28 -6.43
C GLN A 46 8.92 -12.65 -6.36
N SER A 47 9.69 -13.72 -6.15
CA SER A 47 9.17 -15.08 -5.96
C SER A 47 8.42 -15.29 -4.64
N SER A 48 8.69 -14.46 -3.63
CA SER A 48 7.99 -14.48 -2.34
C SER A 48 6.65 -13.75 -2.39
N LEU A 49 6.43 -12.90 -3.39
CA LEU A 49 5.24 -12.07 -3.50
C LEU A 49 4.10 -12.86 -4.14
N SER A 50 2.94 -12.85 -3.48
CA SER A 50 1.73 -13.54 -3.91
C SER A 50 0.51 -12.68 -3.57
N ARG A 51 -0.68 -13.09 -4.04
CA ARG A 51 -1.95 -12.43 -3.69
C ARG A 51 -2.28 -12.50 -2.19
N GLU A 52 -1.58 -13.33 -1.42
CA GLU A 52 -1.79 -13.46 0.03
C GLU A 52 -1.00 -12.43 0.84
N ASN A 53 0.07 -11.86 0.27
CA ASN A 53 0.95 -10.92 0.95
C ASN A 53 1.17 -9.60 0.19
N ALA A 54 0.56 -9.46 -0.98
CA ALA A 54 0.54 -8.23 -1.76
C ALA A 54 -0.81 -8.06 -2.44
N SER A 55 -1.39 -6.86 -2.36
CA SER A 55 -2.61 -6.48 -3.07
C SER A 55 -2.51 -5.07 -3.63
N VAL A 56 -3.26 -4.76 -4.68
CA VAL A 56 -3.34 -3.40 -5.23
C VAL A 56 -4.13 -2.54 -4.25
N MET A 57 -3.68 -1.31 -4.01
CA MET A 57 -4.47 -0.36 -3.21
C MET A 57 -5.70 0.07 -3.99
N HIS A 58 -6.88 0.00 -3.37
CA HIS A 58 -8.08 0.53 -3.98
C HIS A 58 -8.04 2.07 -4.03
N ASN A 59 -8.71 2.68 -5.02
CA ASN A 59 -8.74 4.14 -5.21
C ASN A 59 -9.23 4.88 -3.95
N SER A 60 -10.18 4.31 -3.21
CA SER A 60 -10.66 4.86 -1.93
C SER A 60 -9.53 5.07 -0.91
N SER A 61 -8.56 4.16 -0.91
CA SER A 61 -7.40 4.20 -0.01
C SER A 61 -6.32 5.17 -0.50
N LEU A 62 -6.30 5.50 -1.79
CA LEU A 62 -5.35 6.44 -2.39
C LEU A 62 -5.73 7.89 -2.12
N GLU A 63 -7.00 8.20 -2.31
CA GLU A 63 -7.51 9.56 -2.15
C GLU A 63 -7.85 9.87 -0.70
N GLY A 64 -8.16 8.85 0.08
CA GLY A 64 -8.79 9.00 1.39
C GLY A 64 -10.28 9.32 1.24
N VAL A 65 -11.07 8.83 2.18
CA VAL A 65 -12.52 9.01 2.26
C VAL A 65 -12.90 9.69 3.56
N GLU A 66 -13.95 10.50 3.52
CA GLU A 66 -14.55 11.14 4.70
C GLU A 66 -15.31 10.11 5.55
N ASP A 67 -16.21 9.38 4.92
CA ASP A 67 -16.93 8.28 5.56
C ASP A 67 -16.16 6.96 5.36
N MET A 68 -15.50 6.50 6.42
CA MET A 68 -14.73 5.25 6.44
C MET A 68 -15.56 4.00 6.15
N ALA A 69 -16.90 4.06 6.19
CA ALA A 69 -17.75 2.97 5.73
C ALA A 69 -17.60 2.70 4.22
N HIS A 70 -17.07 3.65 3.45
CA HIS A 70 -16.78 3.51 2.02
C HIS A 70 -15.34 3.06 1.72
N LEU A 71 -14.52 2.77 2.73
CA LEU A 71 -13.21 2.15 2.50
C LEU A 71 -13.39 0.72 1.99
N GLU A 72 -12.92 0.44 0.78
CA GLU A 72 -12.92 -0.94 0.27
C GLU A 72 -11.83 -1.79 0.92
N ASP A 73 -10.68 -1.18 1.23
CA ASP A 73 -9.59 -1.83 1.99
C ASP A 73 -9.85 -1.72 3.51
N LEU A 74 -10.96 -2.30 3.99
CA LEU A 74 -11.42 -2.16 5.37
C LEU A 74 -10.68 -3.11 6.35
N HIS A 75 -9.37 -2.90 6.50
CA HIS A 75 -8.54 -3.50 7.54
C HIS A 75 -7.85 -2.40 8.37
N GLU A 76 -7.25 -2.76 9.50
CA GLU A 76 -6.63 -1.79 10.43
C GLU A 76 -5.67 -0.82 9.72
N ALA A 77 -4.81 -1.34 8.84
CA ALA A 77 -3.89 -0.50 8.08
C ALA A 77 -4.57 0.45 7.08
N GLY A 78 -5.73 0.08 6.53
CA GLY A 78 -6.50 0.92 5.60
C GLY A 78 -7.11 2.12 6.34
N ILE A 79 -7.65 1.88 7.53
CA ILE A 79 -8.16 2.93 8.42
C ILE A 79 -7.04 3.90 8.82
N LEU A 80 -5.90 3.37 9.29
CA LEU A 80 -4.75 4.19 9.69
C LEU A 80 -4.19 5.00 8.51
N HIS A 81 -4.13 4.40 7.32
CA HIS A 81 -3.69 5.10 6.12
C HIS A 81 -4.67 6.19 5.70
N ASN A 82 -5.98 5.95 5.78
CA ASN A 82 -7.01 6.95 5.50
C ASN A 82 -6.82 8.19 6.38
N LEU A 83 -6.67 7.98 7.69
CA LEU A 83 -6.39 9.06 8.65
C LEU A 83 -5.10 9.82 8.30
N HIS A 84 -4.05 9.11 7.90
CA HIS A 84 -2.78 9.73 7.48
C HIS A 84 -2.93 10.57 6.21
N VAL A 85 -3.65 10.08 5.21
CA VAL A 85 -3.91 10.81 3.96
C VAL A 85 -4.73 12.08 4.24
N ARG A 86 -5.80 11.97 5.02
CA ARG A 86 -6.64 13.09 5.43
C ARG A 86 -5.86 14.13 6.25
N TYR A 87 -5.06 13.69 7.21
CA TYR A 87 -4.22 14.56 8.01
C TYR A 87 -3.24 15.38 7.16
N LYS A 88 -2.62 14.76 6.13
CA LYS A 88 -1.75 15.48 5.18
C LYS A 88 -2.49 16.53 4.35
N LYS A 89 -3.82 16.41 4.22
CA LYS A 89 -4.69 17.36 3.50
C LYS A 89 -5.36 18.39 4.41
N ASP A 90 -5.03 18.41 5.71
CA ASP A 90 -5.69 19.25 6.73
C ASP A 90 -7.18 18.89 6.94
N GLU A 91 -7.59 17.66 6.60
CA GLU A 91 -8.95 17.12 6.73
C GLU A 91 -9.10 16.32 8.03
N ILE A 92 -9.09 16.99 9.18
CA ILE A 92 -9.01 16.30 10.49
C ILE A 92 -10.34 15.71 11.01
N TYR A 93 -11.45 15.89 10.29
CA TYR A 93 -12.79 15.37 10.60
C TYR A 93 -13.39 14.68 9.41
#